data_AF-A0A1W9P7B7-F1
#
_entry.id   AF-A0A1W9P7B7-F1
#
_cell.length_a   1.000
_cell.length_b   1.000
_cell.length_c   1.000
_cell.angle_alpha   90.00
_cell.angle_beta   90.00
_cell.angle_gamma   90.00
#
_symmetry.space_group_name_H-M   'P 1'
#
loop_
_entity.id
_entity.type
_entity.pdbx_description
1 polymer ?
#
loop_
_entity_poly.entity_id
_entity_poly.type
_entity_poly.pdbx_seq_one_letter_code
_entity_poly.pdbx_strand_id
1 'polypeptide(L)'
;REISSLGIKFFIIQMAVLVIFATDNMIITQVLGPAEVTPYNVVFKLFSIIAIGHGIIVGPLWSAYTDAYAKTDIRWIRDTLRKTIMILIPIIISVLFLILFARDIINIWVGTNINFPDSLVIFMGIYTVIRIWNSSYSSLLNGIGRIKFQMYSAIIGGLINIPISVYFAKYLQMGMSGVILGTIVSLSFFAIIGPIESYYILNKRQTK
;
A
#
# COMPACT_ATOMS: atom_id res chain seq x y z
N ARG A 1 -14.80 -26.86 2.33
CA ARG A 1 -15.49 -25.82 3.15
C ARG A 1 -14.51 -24.76 3.69
N GLU A 2 -13.32 -25.12 4.17
CA GLU A 2 -12.33 -24.12 4.63
C GLU A 2 -11.70 -23.31 3.50
N ILE A 3 -11.34 -23.95 2.38
CA ILE A 3 -10.78 -23.29 1.18
C ILE A 3 -11.79 -22.29 0.58
N SER A 4 -13.07 -22.65 0.52
CA SER A 4 -14.14 -21.75 0.06
C SER A 4 -14.32 -20.52 0.97
N SER A 5 -14.14 -20.68 2.29
CA SER A 5 -14.17 -19.54 3.22
C SER A 5 -12.97 -18.61 3.06
N LEU A 6 -11.78 -19.15 2.78
CA LEU A 6 -10.58 -18.35 2.54
C LEU A 6 -10.67 -17.58 1.21
N GLY A 7 -11.13 -18.24 0.15
CA GLY A 7 -11.33 -17.61 -1.16
C GLY A 7 -12.31 -16.43 -1.12
N ILE A 8 -13.43 -16.57 -0.40
CA ILE A 8 -14.40 -15.47 -0.21
C ILE A 8 -13.76 -14.29 0.52
N LYS A 9 -12.97 -14.53 1.58
CA LYS A 9 -12.27 -13.46 2.30
C LYS A 9 -11.27 -12.72 1.42
N PHE A 10 -10.53 -13.46 0.60
CA PHE A 10 -9.63 -12.85 -0.40
C PHE A 10 -10.41 -12.03 -1.41
N PHE A 11 -11.51 -12.55 -1.96
CA PHE A 11 -12.36 -11.81 -2.89
C PHE A 11 -12.84 -10.48 -2.30
N ILE A 12 -13.32 -10.49 -1.04
CA ILE A 12 -13.74 -9.28 -0.34
C ILE A 12 -12.58 -8.29 -0.18
N ILE A 13 -11.38 -8.76 0.19
CA ILE A 13 -10.17 -7.91 0.25
C ILE A 13 -9.91 -7.27 -1.11
N GLN A 14 -9.93 -8.04 -2.20
CA GLN A 14 -9.65 -7.53 -3.54
C GLN A 14 -10.68 -6.49 -3.99
N MET A 15 -11.96 -6.69 -3.69
CA MET A 15 -13.00 -5.70 -3.98
C MET A 15 -12.79 -4.41 -3.19
N ALA A 16 -12.48 -4.49 -1.90
CA ALA A 16 -12.22 -3.32 -1.09
C ALA A 16 -10.96 -2.55 -1.53
N VAL A 17 -9.89 -3.27 -1.87
CA VAL A 17 -8.65 -2.68 -2.41
C VAL A 17 -8.90 -2.04 -3.78
N LEU A 18 -9.73 -2.65 -4.63
CA LEU A 18 -10.12 -2.07 -5.91
C LEU A 18 -10.89 -0.76 -5.72
N VAL A 19 -11.82 -0.70 -4.74
CA VAL A 19 -12.50 0.56 -4.38
C VAL A 19 -11.48 1.63 -3.98
N ILE A 20 -10.54 1.31 -3.08
CA ILE A 20 -9.52 2.27 -2.62
C ILE A 20 -8.72 2.85 -3.79
N PHE A 21 -8.23 2.01 -4.72
CA PHE A 21 -7.32 2.49 -5.77
C PHE A 21 -8.00 2.98 -7.04
N ALA A 22 -9.12 2.37 -7.45
CA ALA A 22 -9.81 2.78 -8.66
C ALA A 22 -10.59 4.09 -8.48
N THR A 23 -11.03 4.37 -7.24
CA THR A 23 -11.82 5.57 -6.99
C THR A 23 -10.99 6.84 -6.96
N ASP A 24 -9.66 6.79 -6.73
CA ASP A 24 -8.81 7.99 -6.74
C ASP A 24 -8.94 8.79 -8.05
N ASN A 25 -8.79 8.14 -9.21
CA ASN A 25 -8.96 8.80 -10.51
C ASN A 25 -10.41 9.25 -10.76
N MET A 26 -11.40 8.50 -10.27
CA MET A 26 -12.82 8.88 -10.37
C MET A 26 -13.11 10.13 -9.55
N ILE A 27 -12.61 10.19 -8.31
CA ILE A 27 -12.77 11.32 -7.40
C ILE A 27 -12.09 12.55 -7.99
N ILE A 28 -10.85 12.44 -8.47
CA ILE A 28 -10.14 13.54 -9.13
C ILE A 28 -10.95 14.06 -10.32
N THR A 29 -11.42 13.16 -11.20
CA THR A 29 -12.22 13.55 -12.37
C THR A 29 -13.50 14.28 -11.99
N GLN A 30 -14.23 13.79 -10.98
CA GLN A 30 -15.55 14.31 -10.61
C GLN A 30 -15.49 15.55 -9.71
N VAL A 31 -14.44 15.68 -8.89
CA VAL A 31 -14.31 16.75 -7.88
C VAL A 31 -13.44 17.90 -8.39
N LEU A 32 -12.39 17.59 -9.12
CA LEU A 32 -11.36 18.55 -9.55
C LEU A 32 -11.34 18.76 -11.06
N GLY A 33 -11.84 17.78 -11.82
CA GLY A 33 -11.91 17.79 -13.28
C GLY A 33 -10.90 16.83 -13.92
N PRO A 34 -11.14 16.40 -15.17
CA PRO A 34 -10.31 15.40 -15.86
C PRO A 34 -8.87 15.88 -16.13
N ALA A 35 -8.63 17.20 -16.17
CA ALA A 35 -7.30 17.76 -16.40
C ALA A 35 -6.30 17.42 -15.26
N GLU A 36 -6.79 17.24 -14.03
CA GLU A 36 -5.98 16.93 -12.85
C GLU A 36 -5.56 15.44 -12.77
N VAL A 37 -6.14 14.58 -13.63
CA VAL A 37 -5.86 13.14 -13.66
C VAL A 37 -4.47 12.85 -14.23
N THR A 38 -4.04 13.61 -15.23
CA THR A 38 -2.72 13.41 -15.86
C THR A 38 -1.58 13.73 -14.91
N PRO A 39 -1.53 14.92 -14.25
CA PRO A 39 -0.49 15.20 -13.25
C PRO A 39 -0.44 14.15 -12.14
N TYR A 40 -1.60 13.68 -11.67
CA TYR A 40 -1.70 12.67 -10.61
C TYR A 40 -1.05 11.36 -11.04
N ASN A 41 -1.44 10.84 -12.20
CA ASN A 41 -0.96 9.56 -12.69
C ASN A 41 0.52 9.58 -13.07
N VAL A 42 1.05 10.72 -13.53
CA VAL A 42 2.48 10.86 -13.83
C VAL A 42 3.31 10.74 -12.55
N VAL A 43 2.94 11.47 -11.49
CA VAL A 43 3.63 11.37 -10.19
C VAL A 43 3.45 9.97 -9.60
N PHE A 44 2.23 9.42 -9.63
CA PHE A 44 1.97 8.05 -9.17
C PHE A 44 2.86 7.03 -9.89
N LYS A 45 3.00 7.14 -11.21
CA LYS A 45 3.81 6.23 -12.02
C LYS A 45 5.29 6.32 -11.69
N LEU A 46 5.82 7.53 -11.43
CA LEU A 46 7.21 7.72 -10.98
C LEU A 46 7.49 6.92 -9.70
N PHE A 47 6.64 7.06 -8.68
CA PHE A 47 6.80 6.35 -7.41
C PHE A 47 6.47 4.85 -7.51
N SER A 48 5.61 4.45 -8.45
CA SER A 48 5.22 3.05 -8.64
C SER A 48 6.39 2.11 -8.95
N ILE A 49 7.49 2.63 -9.53
CA ILE A 49 8.70 1.87 -9.86
C ILE A 49 9.31 1.23 -8.61
N ILE A 50 9.34 1.96 -7.49
CA ILE A 50 9.83 1.44 -6.20
C ILE A 50 8.95 0.28 -5.72
N ALA A 51 7.63 0.47 -5.83
CA ALA A 51 6.63 -0.53 -5.47
C ALA A 51 6.71 -1.81 -6.32
N ILE A 52 7.02 -1.68 -7.62
CA ILE A 52 7.25 -2.81 -8.54
C ILE A 52 8.52 -3.57 -8.12
N GLY A 53 9.63 -2.86 -7.88
CA GLY A 53 10.88 -3.47 -7.43
C GLY A 53 10.70 -4.27 -6.14
N HIS A 54 10.01 -3.71 -5.15
CA HIS A 54 9.67 -4.44 -3.92
C HIS A 54 8.78 -5.67 -4.19
N GLY A 55 7.82 -5.56 -5.10
CA GLY A 55 6.93 -6.67 -5.48
C GLY A 55 7.68 -7.88 -6.02
N ILE A 56 8.78 -7.67 -6.77
CA ILE A 56 9.64 -8.76 -7.27
C ILE A 56 10.29 -9.52 -6.11
N ILE A 57 10.72 -8.81 -5.07
CA ILE A 57 11.34 -9.40 -3.88
C ILE A 57 10.31 -10.18 -3.05
N VAL A 58 9.12 -9.60 -2.84
CA VAL A 58 8.08 -10.17 -1.96
C VAL A 58 7.24 -11.25 -2.62
N GLY A 59 7.12 -11.25 -3.95
CA GLY A 59 6.38 -12.23 -4.73
C GLY A 59 6.63 -13.69 -4.33
N PRO A 60 7.90 -14.18 -4.29
CA PRO A 60 8.19 -15.56 -3.91
C PRO A 60 8.02 -15.83 -2.40
N LEU A 61 8.01 -14.79 -1.56
CA LEU A 61 7.95 -14.96 -0.11
C LEU A 61 6.61 -15.51 0.35
N TRP A 62 5.52 -15.26 -0.37
CA TRP A 62 4.21 -15.80 0.00
C TRP A 62 4.26 -17.34 0.10
N SER A 63 4.62 -18.03 -0.98
CA SER A 63 4.72 -19.50 -0.98
C SER A 63 5.77 -20.02 0.01
N ALA A 64 6.87 -19.28 0.19
CA ALA A 64 7.91 -19.65 1.15
C ALA A 64 7.42 -19.54 2.61
N TYR A 65 6.62 -18.53 2.96
CA TYR A 65 5.97 -18.43 4.26
C TYR A 65 4.99 -19.58 4.49
N THR A 66 4.25 -20.01 3.47
CA THR A 66 3.35 -21.17 3.57
C THR A 66 4.12 -22.44 3.94
N ASP A 67 5.22 -22.73 3.25
CA ASP A 67 6.06 -23.91 3.51
C ASP A 67 6.72 -23.86 4.89
N ALA A 68 7.35 -22.74 5.25
CA ALA A 68 7.96 -22.56 6.57
C ALA A 68 6.93 -22.66 7.70
N TYR A 69 5.72 -22.13 7.49
CA TYR A 69 4.64 -22.21 8.47
C TYR A 69 4.09 -23.64 8.57
N ALA A 70 4.04 -24.42 7.49
CA ALA A 70 3.70 -25.84 7.55
C ALA A 70 4.74 -26.64 8.35
N LYS A 71 6.03 -26.32 8.19
CA LYS A 71 7.17 -26.94 8.88
C LYS A 71 7.42 -26.42 10.30
N THR A 72 6.58 -25.52 10.81
CA THR A 72 6.75 -24.86 12.13
C THR A 72 8.08 -24.10 12.29
N ASP A 73 8.72 -23.70 11.19
CA ASP A 73 9.98 -22.94 11.21
C ASP A 73 9.71 -21.44 11.47
N ILE A 74 9.29 -21.14 12.70
CA ILE A 74 8.95 -19.77 13.13
C ILE A 74 10.19 -18.86 13.14
N ARG A 75 11.38 -19.42 13.37
CA ARG A 75 12.63 -18.68 13.34
C ARG A 75 12.90 -18.15 11.93
N TRP A 76 12.80 -19.01 10.92
CA TRP A 76 12.95 -18.59 9.53
C TRP A 76 11.92 -17.52 9.15
N ILE A 77 10.66 -17.67 9.57
CA ILE A 77 9.62 -16.67 9.28
C ILE A 77 9.98 -15.30 9.86
N ARG A 78 10.44 -15.24 11.12
CA ARG A 78 10.86 -13.98 11.77
C ARG A 78 12.07 -13.37 11.10
N ASP A 79 13.08 -14.17 10.77
CA ASP A 79 14.31 -13.70 10.14
C ASP A 79 14.02 -13.16 8.73
N THR A 80 13.18 -13.85 7.96
CA THR A 80 12.74 -13.40 6.63
C THR A 80 11.91 -12.13 6.72
N LEU A 81 10.92 -12.05 7.64
CA LEU A 81 10.13 -10.84 7.84
C LEU A 81 11.02 -9.65 8.24
N ARG A 82 11.99 -9.86 9.14
CA ARG A 82 12.93 -8.81 9.55
C ARG A 82 13.76 -8.32 8.37
N LYS A 83 14.28 -9.22 7.53
CA LYS A 83 15.02 -8.85 6.30
C LYS A 83 14.14 -8.05 5.33
N THR A 84 12.90 -8.47 5.13
CA THR A 84 11.94 -7.74 4.29
C THR A 84 11.65 -6.35 4.83
N ILE A 85 11.50 -6.19 6.15
CA ILE A 85 11.32 -4.87 6.78
C ILE A 85 12.60 -4.04 6.66
N MET A 86 13.80 -4.63 6.80
CA MET A 86 15.06 -3.90 6.63
C MET A 86 15.26 -3.33 5.22
N ILE A 87 14.66 -3.94 4.20
CA ILE A 87 14.62 -3.39 2.83
C ILE A 87 13.88 -2.04 2.76
N LEU A 88 13.08 -1.67 3.77
CA LEU A 88 12.48 -0.34 3.83
C LEU A 88 13.52 0.78 3.95
N ILE A 89 14.70 0.51 4.50
CA ILE A 89 15.76 1.52 4.63
C ILE A 89 16.18 2.06 3.25
N PRO A 90 16.67 1.22 2.31
CA PRO A 90 16.98 1.70 0.96
C PRO A 90 15.74 2.22 0.21
N ILE A 91 14.54 1.69 0.49
CA ILE A 91 13.30 2.21 -0.12
C ILE A 91 13.01 3.64 0.33
N ILE A 92 13.17 3.97 1.61
CA ILE A 92 12.98 5.32 2.12
C ILE A 92 14.00 6.27 1.49
N ILE A 93 15.26 5.84 1.35
CA ILE A 93 16.29 6.63 0.66
C ILE A 93 15.89 6.91 -0.79
N SER A 94 15.43 5.88 -1.53
CA SER A 94 14.95 6.04 -2.91
C SER A 94 13.72 6.94 -3.00
N VAL A 95 12.79 6.85 -2.03
CA VAL A 95 11.61 7.73 -1.96
C VAL A 95 12.04 9.18 -1.72
N LEU A 96 12.96 9.43 -0.79
CA LEU A 96 13.47 10.78 -0.52
C LEU A 96 14.20 11.36 -1.75
N PHE A 97 14.99 10.54 -2.44
CA PHE A 97 15.60 10.92 -3.71
C PHE A 97 14.54 11.32 -4.75
N LEU A 98 13.51 10.50 -4.94
CA LEU A 98 12.42 10.85 -5.85
C LEU A 98 11.67 12.10 -5.42
N ILE A 99 11.44 12.34 -4.12
CA ILE A 99 10.78 13.57 -3.66
C ILE A 99 11.60 14.80 -4.05
N LEU A 100 12.92 14.76 -3.87
CA LEU A 100 13.81 15.89 -4.17
C LEU A 100 13.94 16.16 -5.67
N PHE A 101 13.95 15.11 -6.50
CA PHE A 101 14.22 15.22 -7.94
C PHE A 101 12.98 14.95 -8.81
N ALA A 102 11.78 14.83 -8.24
CA ALA A 102 10.57 14.44 -8.99
C ALA A 102 10.31 15.34 -10.19
N ARG A 103 10.42 16.67 -10.00
CA ARG A 103 10.12 17.65 -11.04
C ARG A 103 11.11 17.56 -12.20
N ASP A 104 12.40 17.45 -11.91
CA ASP A 104 13.44 17.30 -12.94
C ASP A 104 13.28 15.98 -13.70
N ILE A 105 13.05 14.87 -12.99
CA ILE A 105 12.85 13.55 -13.59
C ILE A 105 11.61 13.55 -14.49
N ILE A 106 10.49 14.12 -14.03
CA ILE A 106 9.25 14.18 -14.81
C ILE A 106 9.41 15.07 -16.04
N ASN A 107 10.08 16.22 -15.91
CA ASN A 107 10.34 17.10 -17.04
C ASN A 107 11.19 16.43 -18.12
N ILE A 108 12.24 15.69 -17.72
CA ILE A 108 13.09 14.93 -18.65
C ILE A 108 12.31 13.75 -19.27
N TRP A 109 11.51 13.05 -18.47
CA TRP A 109 10.81 11.84 -18.90
C TRP A 109 9.62 12.11 -19.81
N VAL A 110 8.78 13.09 -19.45
CA VAL A 110 7.53 13.39 -20.16
C VAL A 110 7.72 14.51 -21.19
N GLY A 111 8.76 15.34 -21.05
CA GLY A 111 9.07 16.42 -21.98
C GLY A 111 8.09 17.60 -21.93
N THR A 112 7.15 17.61 -20.96
CA THR A 112 6.19 18.70 -20.76
C THR A 112 6.29 19.22 -19.32
N ASN A 113 6.15 20.54 -19.15
CA ASN A 113 6.04 21.17 -17.82
C ASN A 113 4.66 20.88 -17.24
N ILE A 114 4.48 19.67 -16.70
CA ILE A 114 3.27 19.29 -15.98
C ILE A 114 3.26 20.04 -14.66
N ASN A 115 2.16 20.75 -14.40
CA ASN A 115 1.98 21.43 -13.13
C ASN A 115 1.39 20.47 -12.09
N PHE A 116 2.05 20.32 -10.95
CA PHE A 116 1.56 19.62 -9.78
C PHE A 116 2.12 20.27 -8.51
N PRO A 117 1.38 20.23 -7.38
CA PRO A 117 1.85 20.77 -6.12
C PRO A 117 2.89 19.85 -5.45
N ASP A 118 3.85 20.42 -4.74
CA ASP A 118 4.89 19.64 -4.04
C ASP A 118 4.30 18.70 -2.97
N SER A 119 3.15 19.07 -2.39
CA SER A 119 2.41 18.23 -1.45
C SER A 119 2.00 16.89 -2.05
N LEU A 120 1.71 16.83 -3.36
CA LEU A 120 1.37 15.58 -4.03
C LEU A 120 2.57 14.63 -4.04
N VAL A 121 3.77 15.15 -4.35
CA VAL A 121 5.01 14.37 -4.40
C VAL A 121 5.34 13.81 -3.03
N ILE A 122 5.23 14.64 -1.99
CA ILE A 122 5.46 14.23 -0.59
C ILE A 122 4.47 13.12 -0.19
N PHE A 123 3.17 13.32 -0.42
CA PHE A 123 2.17 12.31 -0.07
C PHE A 123 2.31 11.04 -0.89
N MET A 124 2.67 11.11 -2.17
CA MET A 124 2.96 9.92 -2.99
C MET A 124 4.16 9.13 -2.44
N GLY A 125 5.19 9.82 -1.93
CA GLY A 125 6.29 9.19 -1.23
C GLY A 125 5.85 8.47 0.04
N ILE A 126 5.08 9.14 0.91
CA ILE A 126 4.54 8.56 2.16
C ILE A 126 3.65 7.34 1.84
N TYR A 127 2.76 7.50 0.87
CA TYR A 127 1.91 6.43 0.35
C TYR A 127 2.74 5.22 -0.09
N THR A 128 3.82 5.44 -0.82
CA THR A 128 4.70 4.37 -1.33
C THR A 128 5.31 3.57 -0.19
N VAL A 129 5.82 4.23 0.85
CA VAL A 129 6.38 3.57 2.03
C VAL A 129 5.31 2.76 2.77
N ILE A 130 4.13 3.35 3.01
CA ILE A 130 3.01 2.66 3.69
C ILE A 130 2.51 1.46 2.87
N ARG A 131 2.42 1.59 1.56
CA ARG A 131 2.01 0.50 0.67
C ARG A 131 2.98 -0.67 0.74
N ILE A 132 4.28 -0.40 0.75
CA ILE A 132 5.34 -1.40 0.82
C ILE A 132 5.37 -2.08 2.19
N TRP A 133 5.21 -1.29 3.26
CA TRP A 133 5.00 -1.80 4.62
C TRP A 133 3.83 -2.79 4.67
N ASN A 134 2.65 -2.36 4.21
CA ASN A 134 1.45 -3.20 4.13
C ASN A 134 1.67 -4.46 3.31
N SER A 135 2.34 -4.35 2.15
CA SER A 135 2.64 -5.49 1.29
C SER A 135 3.52 -6.54 1.99
N SER A 136 4.48 -6.11 2.81
CA SER A 136 5.37 -7.00 3.55
C SER A 136 4.62 -7.88 4.55
N TYR A 137 3.73 -7.28 5.35
CA TYR A 137 2.91 -8.01 6.31
C TYR A 137 1.78 -8.79 5.65
N SER A 138 1.16 -8.26 4.59
CA SER A 138 0.14 -8.99 3.84
C SER A 138 0.71 -10.27 3.23
N SER A 139 1.92 -10.25 2.67
CA SER A 139 2.54 -11.45 2.11
C SER A 139 2.69 -12.57 3.15
N LEU A 140 3.12 -12.24 4.37
CA LEU A 140 3.18 -13.17 5.49
C LEU A 140 1.78 -13.69 5.89
N LEU A 141 0.84 -12.77 6.16
CA LEU A 141 -0.51 -13.14 6.61
C LEU A 141 -1.28 -13.96 5.57
N ASN A 142 -1.06 -13.67 4.29
CA ASN A 142 -1.59 -14.45 3.17
C ASN A 142 -0.98 -15.86 3.14
N GLY A 143 0.33 -16.01 3.36
CA GLY A 143 1.00 -17.32 3.37
C GLY A 143 0.53 -18.25 4.48
N ILE A 144 0.22 -17.67 5.64
CA ILE A 144 -0.25 -18.46 6.78
C ILE A 144 -1.80 -18.55 6.85
N GLY A 145 -2.50 -17.97 5.87
CA GLY A 145 -3.97 -18.00 5.77
C GLY A 145 -4.71 -17.15 6.81
N ARG A 146 -4.04 -16.18 7.45
CA ARG A 146 -4.57 -15.35 8.56
C ARG A 146 -4.98 -13.97 8.08
N ILE A 147 -5.95 -13.92 7.18
CA ILE A 147 -6.38 -12.69 6.49
C ILE A 147 -7.64 -12.03 7.07
N LYS A 148 -8.17 -12.51 8.21
CA LYS A 148 -9.42 -12.00 8.79
C LYS A 148 -9.31 -10.51 9.14
N PHE A 149 -8.24 -10.11 9.81
CA PHE A 149 -8.02 -8.71 10.18
C PHE A 149 -7.60 -7.84 8.99
N GLN A 150 -6.91 -8.41 8.00
CA GLN A 150 -6.66 -7.74 6.72
C GLN A 150 -7.98 -7.42 6.00
N MET A 151 -8.93 -8.35 5.99
CA MET A 151 -10.26 -8.15 5.41
C MET A 151 -11.02 -7.02 6.11
N TYR A 152 -11.09 -7.01 7.45
CA TYR A 152 -11.77 -5.92 8.15
C TYR A 152 -11.09 -4.57 7.93
N SER A 153 -9.75 -4.53 7.95
CA SER A 153 -8.99 -3.30 7.67
C SER A 153 -9.27 -2.79 6.25
N ALA A 154 -9.34 -3.68 5.27
CA ALA A 154 -9.64 -3.33 3.88
C ALA A 154 -11.08 -2.81 3.72
N ILE A 155 -12.07 -3.46 4.34
CA ILE A 155 -13.47 -3.00 4.32
C ILE A 155 -13.59 -1.60 4.93
N ILE A 156 -13.04 -1.40 6.13
CA ILE A 156 -13.05 -0.10 6.80
C ILE A 156 -12.35 0.92 5.91
N GLY A 157 -11.15 0.61 5.43
CA GLY A 157 -10.37 1.45 4.53
C GLY A 157 -11.13 1.84 3.26
N GLY A 158 -11.82 0.91 2.61
CA GLY A 158 -12.60 1.16 1.40
C GLY A 158 -13.87 1.99 1.65
N LEU A 159 -14.56 1.76 2.76
CA LEU A 159 -15.75 2.54 3.14
C LEU A 159 -15.40 4.00 3.45
N ILE A 160 -14.29 4.24 4.15
CA ILE A 160 -13.88 5.59 4.53
C ILE A 160 -13.10 6.32 3.43
N ASN A 161 -12.52 5.59 2.46
CA ASN A 161 -11.62 6.17 1.47
C ASN A 161 -12.30 7.31 0.69
N ILE A 162 -13.45 7.02 0.06
CA ILE A 162 -14.19 7.99 -0.73
C ILE A 162 -14.56 9.24 0.09
N PRO A 163 -15.25 9.15 1.25
CA PRO A 163 -15.64 10.35 1.99
C PRO A 163 -14.43 11.15 2.49
N ILE A 164 -13.36 10.49 2.94
CA ILE A 164 -12.15 11.18 3.41
C ILE A 164 -11.41 11.85 2.25
N SER A 165 -11.23 11.14 1.13
CA SER A 165 -10.59 11.69 -0.07
C SER A 165 -11.34 12.90 -0.61
N VAL A 166 -12.68 12.83 -0.66
CA VAL A 166 -13.52 13.98 -1.07
C VAL A 166 -13.42 15.13 -0.06
N TYR A 167 -13.40 14.83 1.24
CA TYR A 167 -13.24 15.83 2.29
C TYR A 167 -11.92 16.59 2.15
N PHE A 168 -10.80 15.88 2.04
CA PHE A 168 -9.49 16.50 1.88
C PHE A 168 -9.34 17.24 0.55
N ALA A 169 -9.78 16.64 -0.56
CA ALA A 169 -9.64 17.25 -1.88
C ALA A 169 -10.47 18.53 -2.02
N LYS A 170 -11.75 18.50 -1.61
CA LYS A 170 -12.71 19.58 -1.84
C LYS A 170 -12.80 20.57 -0.67
N TYR A 171 -12.99 20.07 0.55
CA TYR A 171 -13.33 20.91 1.70
C TYR A 171 -12.09 21.50 2.38
N LEU A 172 -10.98 20.76 2.41
CA LEU A 172 -9.68 21.29 2.84
C LEU A 172 -8.88 21.92 1.69
N GLN A 173 -9.44 21.97 0.47
CA GLN A 173 -8.83 22.57 -0.71
C GLN A 173 -7.44 22.01 -1.05
N MET A 174 -7.19 20.73 -0.72
CA MET A 174 -5.90 20.09 -0.98
C MET A 174 -5.79 19.52 -2.41
N GLY A 175 -6.87 19.59 -3.20
CA GLY A 175 -6.91 19.09 -4.57
C GLY A 175 -6.53 17.60 -4.66
N MET A 176 -5.76 17.26 -5.69
CA MET A 176 -5.30 15.89 -5.95
C MET A 176 -4.43 15.32 -4.82
N SER A 177 -3.72 16.18 -4.08
CA SER A 177 -2.95 15.80 -2.89
C SER A 177 -3.87 15.30 -1.77
N GLY A 178 -5.07 15.86 -1.65
CA GLY A 178 -6.08 15.41 -0.69
C GLY A 178 -6.58 14.00 -0.98
N VAL A 179 -6.70 13.62 -2.25
CA VAL A 179 -7.15 12.28 -2.66
C VAL A 179 -6.16 11.21 -2.22
N ILE A 180 -4.86 11.38 -2.55
CA ILE A 180 -3.84 10.42 -2.10
C ILE A 180 -3.70 10.38 -0.57
N LEU A 181 -3.92 11.50 0.11
CA LEU A 181 -3.93 11.54 1.57
C LEU A 181 -5.08 10.70 2.15
N GLY A 182 -6.27 10.71 1.53
CA GLY A 182 -7.36 9.81 1.90
C GLY A 182 -6.97 8.33 1.74
N THR A 183 -6.27 7.99 0.66
CA THR A 183 -5.71 6.65 0.45
C THR A 183 -4.67 6.27 1.50
N ILE A 184 -3.80 7.20 1.92
CA ILE A 184 -2.87 7.00 3.05
C ILE A 184 -3.63 6.66 4.33
N VAL A 185 -4.68 7.41 4.66
CA VAL A 185 -5.50 7.15 5.85
C VAL A 185 -6.14 5.78 5.79
N SER A 186 -6.74 5.40 4.65
CA SER A 186 -7.34 4.08 4.44
C SER A 186 -6.34 2.93 4.62
N LEU A 187 -5.11 3.09 4.12
CA LEU A 187 -4.07 2.07 4.23
C LEU A 187 -3.43 2.01 5.62
N SER A 188 -3.53 3.07 6.41
CA SER A 188 -2.95 3.15 7.75
C SER A 188 -3.60 2.17 8.74
N PHE A 189 -4.88 1.81 8.53
CA PHE A 189 -5.57 0.79 9.33
C PHE A 189 -4.82 -0.54 9.32
N PHE A 190 -4.52 -1.04 8.12
CA PHE A 190 -3.75 -2.29 8.00
C PHE A 190 -2.28 -2.10 8.36
N ALA A 191 -1.73 -0.90 8.19
CA ALA A 191 -0.34 -0.62 8.56
C ALA A 191 -0.10 -0.81 10.07
N ILE A 192 -1.12 -0.57 10.89
CA ILE A 192 -1.07 -0.81 12.34
C ILE A 192 -1.45 -2.26 12.66
N ILE A 193 -2.52 -2.78 12.06
CA ILE A 193 -3.07 -4.09 12.39
C ILE A 193 -2.18 -5.25 11.91
N GLY A 194 -1.59 -5.16 10.72
CA GLY A 194 -0.76 -6.20 10.11
C GLY A 194 0.43 -6.62 10.98
N PRO A 195 1.25 -5.68 11.47
CA PRO A 195 2.34 -5.98 12.40
C PRO A 195 1.87 -6.62 13.71
N ILE A 196 0.80 -6.09 14.31
CA ILE A 196 0.26 -6.59 15.58
C ILE A 196 -0.18 -8.05 15.42
N GLU A 197 -0.97 -8.35 14.39
CA GLU A 197 -1.46 -9.69 14.11
C GLU A 197 -0.31 -10.66 13.80
N SER A 198 0.67 -10.21 13.00
CA SER A 198 1.85 -11.03 12.68
C SER A 198 2.65 -11.38 13.93
N TYR A 199 2.90 -10.41 14.81
CA TYR A 199 3.63 -10.65 16.06
C TYR A 199 2.85 -11.58 17.01
N TYR A 200 1.55 -11.36 17.16
CA TYR A 200 0.69 -12.19 17.98
C TYR A 200 0.68 -13.66 17.53
N ILE A 201 0.53 -13.92 16.22
CA ILE A 201 0.51 -15.29 15.69
C ILE A 201 1.86 -15.99 15.88
N LEU A 202 2.96 -15.30 15.57
CA LEU A 202 4.31 -15.88 15.67
C LEU A 202 4.67 -16.21 17.12
N ASN A 203 4.25 -15.39 18.09
CA ASN A 203 4.50 -15.66 19.51
C ASN A 203 3.64 -16.80 20.06
N LYS A 204 2.35 -16.83 19.71
CA LYS A 204 1.44 -17.90 20.17
C LYS A 204 1.84 -19.29 19.69
N ARG A 205 2.54 -19.38 18.57
CA ARG A 205 2.99 -20.66 17.99
C ARG A 205 4.37 -21.09 18.49
N GLN A 206 5.13 -20.21 19.13
CA GLN A 206 6.38 -20.58 19.81
C GLN A 206 6.13 -21.22 21.17
N THR A 207 5.01 -20.89 21.82
CA THR A 207 4.63 -21.43 23.13
C THR A 207 3.86 -22.75 23.07
N LYS A 208 3.59 -23.26 21.86
CA LYS A 208 2.96 -24.57 21.61
C LYS A 208 3.96 -25.51 20.98
#